data_AF-A0A6I1MZ14-F1
#
_entry.id   AF-A0A6I1MZ14-F1
#
_cell.length_a   1.000
_cell.length_b   1.000
_cell.length_c   1.000
_cell.angle_alpha   90.00
_cell.angle_beta   90.00
_cell.angle_gamma   90.00
#
_symmetry.space_group_name_H-M   'P 1'
#
loop_
_entity.id
_entity.type
_entity.pdbx_description
1 polymer ?
#
loop_
_entity_poly.entity_id
_entity_poly.type
_entity_poly.pdbx_seq_one_letter_code
_entity_poly.pdbx_strand_id
1 'polypeptide(L)'
;MPDTQPAPSILRRAGVVLLALCAFELAWMAWRIATGADYSYSMIIPALIGGIYLVRGSLRAAFFLVWIASVLLPLALAMFVLTLLQPFDLTLTQWQLDPGAQLAVLLPLLLFCAVLHWLRTELLRQPVRTAILSSGRREPAAHLALGIGVVLALLALGGHQLGRDADLVRKAEFLAKEKHGEEYHYYATKITPRDDMEGTFVEAKVQAWRADRIDTVDVFWKEK
;
A
#
# COMPACT_ATOMS: atom_id res chain seq x y z
N MET A 1 4.46 -33.54 9.43
CA MET A 1 4.65 -33.52 10.89
C MET A 1 3.77 -32.42 11.46
N PRO A 2 2.89 -32.69 12.45
CA PRO A 2 2.12 -31.63 13.08
C PRO A 2 3.08 -30.72 13.84
N ASP A 3 2.88 -29.41 13.70
CA ASP A 3 3.72 -28.37 14.31
C ASP A 3 3.82 -28.54 15.83
N THR A 4 5.02 -28.88 16.31
CA THR A 4 5.33 -29.14 17.73
C THR A 4 5.57 -27.87 18.55
N GLN A 5 5.44 -26.69 17.93
CA GLN A 5 5.73 -25.43 18.63
C GLN A 5 4.54 -24.99 19.51
N PRO A 6 4.76 -24.76 20.82
CA PRO A 6 3.69 -24.32 21.71
C PRO A 6 3.28 -22.88 21.39
N ALA A 7 2.01 -22.54 21.57
CA ALA A 7 1.46 -21.23 21.24
C ALA A 7 2.29 -20.02 21.74
N PRO A 8 2.85 -20.01 22.97
CA PRO A 8 3.67 -18.90 23.45
C PRO A 8 4.94 -18.68 22.62
N SER A 9 5.55 -19.75 22.09
CA SER A 9 6.74 -19.64 21.24
C SER A 9 6.42 -19.01 19.88
N ILE A 10 5.26 -19.37 19.31
CA ILE A 10 4.73 -18.81 18.06
C ILE A 10 4.44 -17.32 18.24
N LEU A 11 3.72 -16.95 19.31
CA LEU A 11 3.39 -15.55 19.62
C LEU A 11 4.66 -14.72 19.84
N ARG A 12 5.63 -15.24 20.61
CA ARG A 12 6.90 -14.56 20.84
C ARG A 12 7.69 -14.37 19.55
N ARG A 13 7.74 -15.38 18.66
CA ARG A 13 8.40 -15.26 17.36
C ARG A 13 7.76 -14.18 16.49
N ALA A 14 6.43 -14.22 16.35
CA ALA A 14 5.68 -13.21 15.60
C ALA A 14 5.90 -11.80 16.19
N GLY A 15 5.86 -11.67 17.51
CA GLY A 15 6.12 -10.41 18.19
C GLY A 15 7.54 -9.88 17.97
N VAL A 16 8.57 -10.73 18.10
CA VAL A 16 9.97 -10.34 17.86
C VAL A 16 10.18 -9.89 16.42
N VAL A 17 9.61 -10.58 15.44
CA VAL A 17 9.71 -10.20 14.03
C VAL A 17 9.07 -8.82 13.79
N LEU A 18 7.87 -8.57 14.34
CA LEU A 18 7.25 -7.24 14.23
C LEU A 18 8.10 -6.14 14.88
N LEU A 19 8.66 -6.39 16.06
CA LEU A 19 9.53 -5.41 16.73
C LEU A 19 10.82 -5.15 15.95
N ALA A 20 11.41 -6.18 15.35
CA ALA A 20 12.59 -6.03 14.50
C ALA A 20 12.29 -5.20 13.25
N LEU A 21 11.14 -5.43 12.61
CA LEU A 21 10.67 -4.63 11.47
C LEU A 21 10.43 -3.17 11.87
N CYS A 22 9.79 -2.92 13.01
CA CYS A 22 9.61 -1.56 13.52
C CYS A 22 10.94 -0.87 13.82
N ALA A 23 11.92 -1.57 14.40
CA ALA A 23 13.24 -1.02 14.66
C ALA A 23 13.98 -0.67 13.35
N PHE A 24 13.89 -1.54 12.34
CA PHE A 24 14.43 -1.28 11.01
C PHE A 24 13.77 -0.07 10.36
N GLU A 25 12.43 0.02 10.40
CA GLU A 25 11.68 1.14 9.82
C GLU A 25 12.01 2.46 10.51
N LEU A 26 12.18 2.46 11.84
CA LEU A 26 12.63 3.63 12.59
C LEU A 26 14.05 4.06 12.21
N ALA A 27 14.98 3.11 12.02
CA ALA A 27 16.33 3.42 11.56
C ALA A 27 16.33 3.99 10.13
N TRP A 28 15.52 3.41 9.25
CA TRP A 28 15.33 3.90 7.88
C TRP A 28 14.73 5.31 7.86
N MET A 29 13.72 5.56 8.70
CA MET A 29 13.12 6.88 8.87
C MET A 29 14.16 7.90 9.35
N ALA A 30 14.93 7.58 10.39
CA ALA A 30 15.97 8.46 10.91
C ALA A 30 17.02 8.81 9.84
N TRP A 31 17.42 7.82 9.02
CA TRP A 31 18.32 8.05 7.89
C TRP A 31 17.70 8.96 6.82
N ARG A 32 16.44 8.72 6.43
CA ARG A 32 15.71 9.55 5.45
C ARG A 32 15.61 11.01 5.90
N ILE A 33 15.26 11.24 7.16
CA ILE A 33 15.20 12.57 7.77
C ILE A 33 16.58 13.23 7.76
N ALA A 34 17.64 12.50 8.10
CA ALA A 34 19.01 13.01 8.06
C ALA A 34 19.46 13.40 6.65
N THR A 35 18.95 12.72 5.62
CA THR A 35 19.22 13.04 4.20
C THR A 35 18.26 14.08 3.60
N GLY A 36 17.32 14.63 4.37
CA GLY A 36 16.35 15.63 3.89
C GLY A 36 15.29 15.07 2.93
N ALA A 37 15.07 13.76 2.92
CA ALA A 37 14.09 13.12 2.07
C ALA A 37 12.71 13.05 2.76
N ASP A 38 11.64 13.29 2.00
CA ASP A 38 10.27 13.19 2.52
C ASP A 38 9.98 11.79 3.08
N TYR A 39 9.35 11.73 4.25
CA TYR A 39 8.94 10.48 4.88
C TYR A 39 7.46 10.55 5.25
N SER A 40 6.68 9.56 4.79
CA SER A 40 5.28 9.41 5.17
C SER A 40 5.18 8.42 6.33
N TYR A 41 4.49 8.82 7.40
CA TYR A 41 4.26 7.98 8.58
C TYR A 41 3.42 6.75 8.20
N SER A 42 4.04 5.58 8.30
CA SER A 42 3.41 4.29 8.05
C SER A 42 3.18 3.53 9.37
N MET A 43 2.55 2.36 9.30
CA MET A 43 1.94 1.50 10.34
C MET A 43 2.83 1.10 11.56
N ILE A 44 3.93 1.80 11.85
CA ILE A 44 4.89 1.57 12.92
C ILE A 44 4.20 1.46 14.29
N ILE A 45 3.34 2.43 14.65
CA ILE A 45 2.75 2.48 16.00
C ILE A 45 1.86 1.24 16.26
N PRO A 46 0.88 0.90 15.39
CA PRO A 46 0.12 -0.35 15.53
C PRO A 46 1.00 -1.60 15.56
N ALA A 47 2.02 -1.69 14.70
CA ALA A 47 2.91 -2.85 14.62
C ALA A 47 3.76 -3.01 15.89
N LEU A 48 4.28 -1.91 16.44
CA LEU A 48 5.07 -1.89 17.67
C LEU A 48 4.23 -2.33 18.86
N ILE A 49 3.04 -1.74 19.03
CA ILE A 49 2.11 -2.11 20.11
C ILE A 49 1.72 -3.59 20.00
N GLY A 50 1.34 -4.03 18.79
CA GLY A 50 1.02 -5.43 18.52
C GLY A 50 2.18 -6.38 18.83
N GLY A 51 3.39 -6.03 18.42
CA GLY A 51 4.62 -6.77 18.68
C GLY A 51 4.89 -6.96 20.18
N ILE A 52 4.80 -5.88 20.97
CA ILE A 52 4.98 -5.92 22.44
C ILE A 52 3.95 -6.87 23.07
N TYR A 53 2.68 -6.75 22.70
CA TYR A 53 1.63 -7.61 23.26
C TYR A 53 1.78 -9.08 22.86
N LEU A 54 2.26 -9.37 21.64
CA LEU A 54 2.55 -10.73 21.20
C LEU A 54 3.71 -11.36 21.97
N VAL A 55 4.79 -10.60 22.22
CA VAL A 55 5.92 -11.07 23.05
C VAL A 55 5.44 -11.38 24.49
N ARG A 56 4.47 -10.62 24.99
CA ARG A 56 3.82 -10.87 26.29
C ARG A 56 2.81 -12.02 26.28
N GLY A 57 2.64 -12.73 25.15
CA GLY A 57 1.71 -13.86 25.03
C GLY A 57 0.24 -13.45 24.97
N SER A 58 -0.08 -12.20 24.61
CA SER A 58 -1.46 -11.73 24.54
C SER A 58 -2.22 -12.38 23.38
N LEU A 59 -3.11 -13.31 23.72
CA LEU A 59 -4.04 -13.93 22.78
C LEU A 59 -5.03 -12.92 22.17
N ARG A 60 -5.33 -11.83 22.90
CA ARG A 60 -6.17 -10.74 22.39
C ARG A 60 -5.46 -9.98 21.26
N ALA A 61 -4.16 -9.72 21.40
CA ALA A 61 -3.38 -9.09 20.34
C ALA A 61 -3.27 -10.01 19.12
N ALA A 62 -3.04 -11.31 19.32
CA ALA A 62 -3.04 -12.28 18.23
C ALA A 62 -4.36 -12.27 17.44
N PHE A 63 -5.50 -12.27 18.14
CA PHE A 63 -6.82 -12.17 17.52
C PHE A 63 -6.96 -10.92 16.65
N PHE A 64 -6.61 -9.74 17.17
CA PHE A 64 -6.73 -8.49 16.41
C PHE A 64 -5.75 -8.42 15.24
N LEU A 65 -4.52 -8.89 15.41
CA LEU A 65 -3.50 -8.87 14.35
C LEU A 65 -3.86 -9.78 13.18
N VAL A 66 -4.50 -10.94 13.43
CA VAL A 66 -5.07 -11.77 12.36
C VAL A 66 -6.13 -10.99 11.58
N TRP A 67 -6.98 -10.24 12.28
CA TRP A 67 -8.05 -9.45 11.68
C TRP A 67 -7.49 -8.32 10.81
N ILE A 68 -6.57 -7.53 11.37
CA ILE A 68 -5.88 -6.43 10.69
C ILE A 68 -5.12 -6.96 9.47
N ALA A 69 -4.33 -8.04 9.61
CA ALA A 69 -3.59 -8.61 8.50
C ALA A 69 -4.50 -9.15 7.40
N SER A 70 -5.67 -9.70 7.76
CA SER A 70 -6.64 -10.20 6.79
C SER A 70 -7.33 -9.07 6.01
N VAL A 71 -7.59 -7.91 6.64
CA VAL A 71 -8.16 -6.74 5.95
C VAL A 71 -7.12 -6.01 5.10
N LEU A 72 -5.91 -5.82 5.63
CA LEU A 72 -4.86 -5.04 4.96
C LEU A 72 -4.24 -5.77 3.77
N LEU A 73 -4.18 -7.10 3.79
CA LEU A 73 -3.52 -7.85 2.72
C LEU A 73 -4.18 -7.63 1.33
N PRO A 74 -5.50 -7.76 1.16
CA PRO A 74 -6.16 -7.41 -0.10
C PRO A 74 -5.97 -5.94 -0.51
N LEU A 75 -5.96 -5.01 0.46
CA LEU A 75 -5.80 -3.58 0.20
C LEU A 75 -4.38 -3.26 -0.31
N ALA A 76 -3.35 -3.86 0.30
CA ALA A 76 -1.97 -3.75 -0.15
C ALA A 76 -1.76 -4.37 -1.55
N LEU A 77 -2.44 -5.49 -1.84
CA LEU A 77 -2.45 -6.08 -3.18
C LEU A 77 -3.15 -5.18 -4.20
N ALA A 78 -4.24 -4.50 -3.83
CA ALA A 78 -4.89 -3.53 -4.71
C ALA A 78 -3.97 -2.36 -5.07
N MET A 79 -3.16 -1.86 -4.12
CA MET A 79 -2.13 -0.85 -4.43
C MET A 79 -1.12 -1.36 -5.45
N PHE A 80 -0.72 -2.63 -5.38
CA PHE A 80 0.15 -3.23 -6.37
C PHE A 80 -0.51 -3.28 -7.76
N VAL A 81 -1.80 -3.64 -7.81
CA VAL A 81 -2.57 -3.64 -9.07
C VAL A 81 -2.70 -2.24 -9.65
N LEU A 82 -2.89 -1.19 -8.83
CA LEU A 82 -2.96 0.19 -9.31
C LEU A 82 -1.68 0.61 -10.05
N THR A 83 -0.51 0.21 -9.56
CA THR A 83 0.77 0.47 -10.26
C THR A 83 0.84 -0.22 -11.61
N LEU A 84 0.18 -1.37 -11.77
CA LEU A 84 0.13 -2.12 -13.03
C LEU A 84 -0.95 -1.63 -14.01
N LEU A 85 -1.86 -0.75 -13.59
CA LEU A 85 -2.87 -0.15 -14.47
C LEU A 85 -2.32 0.96 -15.36
N GLN A 86 -1.08 1.43 -15.11
CA GLN A 86 -0.43 2.41 -15.98
C GLN A 86 -0.08 1.79 -17.35
N PRO A 87 0.11 2.60 -18.40
CA PRO A 87 0.56 2.12 -19.70
C PRO A 87 1.81 1.24 -19.59
N PHE A 88 1.82 0.11 -20.31
CA PHE A 88 2.90 -0.86 -20.23
C PHE A 88 4.24 -0.28 -20.72
N ASP A 89 4.18 0.54 -21.76
CA ASP A 89 5.33 1.25 -22.32
C ASP A 89 5.92 2.27 -21.33
N LEU A 90 5.08 3.00 -20.60
CA LEU A 90 5.52 3.88 -19.51
C LEU A 90 6.22 3.07 -18.41
N THR A 91 5.64 1.95 -17.99
CA THR A 91 6.25 1.05 -16.99
C THR A 91 7.62 0.57 -17.45
N LEU A 92 7.72 0.11 -18.70
CA LEU A 92 8.97 -0.38 -19.27
C LEU A 92 10.04 0.74 -19.31
N THR A 93 9.65 1.94 -19.70
CA THR A 93 10.53 3.12 -19.74
C THR A 93 11.03 3.46 -18.32
N GLN A 94 10.15 3.44 -17.33
CA GLN A 94 10.52 3.67 -15.92
C GLN A 94 11.58 2.67 -15.43
N TRP A 95 11.44 1.39 -15.80
CA TRP A 95 12.41 0.34 -15.45
C TRP A 95 13.75 0.47 -16.19
N GLN A 96 13.74 0.97 -17.43
CA GLN A 96 14.96 1.19 -18.20
C GLN A 96 15.77 2.39 -17.69
N LEU A 97 15.08 3.46 -17.32
CA LEU A 97 15.73 4.70 -16.90
C LEU A 97 16.18 4.68 -15.44
N ASP A 98 15.35 4.16 -14.53
CA ASP A 98 15.68 4.11 -13.11
C ASP A 98 15.10 2.85 -12.44
N PRO A 99 15.73 1.69 -12.64
CA PRO A 99 15.31 0.45 -11.98
C PRO A 99 15.44 0.56 -10.46
N GLY A 100 16.34 1.40 -9.95
CA GLY A 100 16.54 1.63 -8.53
C GLY A 100 15.31 2.27 -7.88
N ALA A 101 14.76 3.32 -8.50
CA ALA A 101 13.53 3.96 -8.04
C ALA A 101 12.33 3.00 -8.09
N GLN A 102 12.21 2.18 -9.13
CA GLN A 102 11.13 1.18 -9.22
C GLN A 102 11.22 0.13 -8.11
N LEU A 103 12.43 -0.38 -7.84
CA LEU A 103 12.66 -1.30 -6.73
C LEU A 103 12.39 -0.63 -5.38
N ALA A 104 12.76 0.64 -5.21
CA ALA A 104 12.50 1.38 -3.97
C ALA A 104 11.00 1.55 -3.67
N VAL A 105 10.14 1.53 -4.69
CA VAL A 105 8.68 1.61 -4.53
C VAL A 105 8.06 0.22 -4.35
N LEU A 106 8.43 -0.75 -5.21
CA LEU A 106 7.79 -2.07 -5.25
C LEU A 106 8.26 -3.01 -4.13
N LEU A 107 9.55 -2.98 -3.78
CA LEU A 107 10.12 -3.90 -2.80
C LEU A 107 9.49 -3.72 -1.41
N PRO A 108 9.34 -2.50 -0.85
CA PRO A 108 8.68 -2.32 0.43
C PRO A 108 7.23 -2.82 0.44
N LEU A 109 6.48 -2.59 -0.65
CA LEU A 109 5.10 -3.05 -0.78
C LEU A 109 5.02 -4.59 -0.84
N LEU A 110 5.90 -5.24 -1.59
CA LEU A 110 5.99 -6.71 -1.64
C LEU A 110 6.36 -7.30 -0.29
N LEU A 111 7.34 -6.72 0.40
CA LEU A 111 7.72 -7.14 1.75
C LEU A 111 6.57 -6.96 2.73
N PHE A 112 5.82 -5.86 2.64
CA PHE A 112 4.63 -5.63 3.47
C PHE A 112 3.57 -6.71 3.25
N CYS A 113 3.23 -7.03 1.99
CA CYS A 113 2.32 -8.13 1.66
C CYS A 113 2.81 -9.48 2.20
N ALA A 114 4.11 -9.78 2.04
CA ALA A 114 4.70 -11.01 2.53
C ALA A 114 4.62 -11.11 4.07
N VAL A 115 4.91 -10.02 4.78
CA VAL A 115 4.80 -9.95 6.25
C VAL A 115 3.35 -10.12 6.70
N LEU A 116 2.39 -9.49 6.06
CA LEU A 116 0.96 -9.65 6.41
C LEU A 116 0.50 -11.09 6.19
N HIS A 117 0.87 -11.70 5.06
CA HIS A 117 0.55 -13.09 4.76
C HIS A 117 1.20 -14.06 5.76
N TRP A 118 2.49 -13.87 6.04
CA TRP A 118 3.24 -14.66 7.03
C TRP A 118 2.66 -14.51 8.43
N LEU A 119 2.38 -13.29 8.88
CA LEU A 119 1.79 -13.02 10.20
C LEU A 119 0.43 -13.70 10.34
N ARG A 120 -0.41 -13.59 9.29
CA ARG A 120 -1.72 -14.25 9.26
C ARG A 120 -1.60 -15.76 9.35
N THR A 121 -0.71 -16.38 8.55
CA THR A 121 -0.51 -17.83 8.56
C THR A 121 0.05 -18.31 9.90
N GLU A 122 1.00 -17.58 10.47
CA GLU A 122 1.63 -17.90 11.75
C GLU A 122 0.63 -17.86 12.92
N LEU A 123 -0.18 -16.80 13.01
CA LEU A 123 -1.15 -16.62 14.08
C LEU A 123 -2.41 -17.49 13.91
N LEU A 124 -2.65 -18.05 12.72
CA LEU A 124 -3.72 -19.02 12.46
C LEU A 124 -3.29 -20.48 12.63
N ARG A 125 -2.04 -20.74 13.05
CA ARG A 125 -1.58 -22.11 13.36
C ARG A 125 -2.45 -22.73 14.46
N GLN A 126 -2.66 -24.05 14.38
CA GLN A 126 -3.53 -24.78 15.31
C GLN A 126 -3.21 -24.51 16.79
N PRO A 127 -1.93 -24.50 17.25
CA PRO A 127 -1.63 -24.26 18.66
C PRO A 127 -2.10 -22.89 19.17
N VAL A 128 -2.06 -21.85 18.33
CA VAL A 128 -2.53 -20.51 18.69
C VAL A 128 -4.06 -20.49 18.70
N ARG A 129 -4.70 -21.12 17.71
CA ARG A 129 -6.17 -21.23 17.66
C ARG A 129 -6.74 -21.97 18.88
N THR A 130 -6.13 -23.09 19.27
CA THR A 130 -6.56 -23.84 20.46
C THR A 130 -6.36 -23.03 21.73
N ALA A 131 -5.25 -22.31 21.87
CA ALA A 131 -5.00 -21.43 23.01
C ALA A 131 -6.02 -20.27 23.09
N ILE A 132 -6.40 -19.68 21.96
CA ILE A 132 -7.45 -18.65 21.89
C ILE A 132 -8.78 -19.24 22.37
N LEU A 133 -9.19 -20.41 21.85
CA LEU A 133 -10.44 -21.07 22.23
C LEU A 133 -10.45 -21.46 23.72
N SER A 134 -9.36 -22.02 24.23
CA SER A 134 -9.23 -22.38 25.65
C SER A 134 -9.25 -21.17 26.58
N SER A 135 -8.93 -19.98 26.08
CA SER A 135 -9.07 -18.71 26.83
C SER A 135 -10.50 -18.16 26.88
N GLY A 136 -11.50 -18.91 26.39
CA GLY A 136 -12.90 -18.50 26.34
C GLY A 136 -13.22 -17.51 25.20
N ARG A 137 -12.30 -17.32 24.25
CA ARG A 137 -12.48 -16.44 23.09
C ARG A 137 -12.97 -17.22 21.89
N ARG A 138 -13.69 -16.54 21.00
CA ARG A 138 -14.09 -17.10 19.71
C ARG A 138 -12.88 -17.15 18.77
N GLU A 139 -12.93 -18.07 17.81
CA GLU A 139 -11.96 -18.11 16.73
C GLU A 139 -11.98 -16.79 15.94
N PRO A 140 -10.80 -16.27 15.51
CA PRO A 140 -10.77 -15.12 14.62
C PRO A 140 -11.53 -15.44 13.33
N ALA A 141 -12.57 -14.65 13.02
CA ALA A 141 -13.32 -14.74 11.78
C ALA A 141 -12.50 -14.21 10.58
N ALA A 142 -11.35 -14.84 10.30
CA ALA A 142 -10.37 -14.37 9.34
C ALA A 142 -10.89 -14.36 7.89
N HIS A 143 -11.85 -15.24 7.57
CA HIS A 143 -12.51 -15.25 6.26
C HIS A 143 -13.42 -14.03 6.07
N LEU A 144 -14.15 -13.63 7.12
CA LEU A 144 -14.99 -12.43 7.09
C LEU A 144 -14.12 -11.18 6.97
N ALA A 145 -13.04 -11.09 7.75
CA ALA A 145 -12.07 -10.00 7.67
C ALA A 145 -11.44 -9.89 6.27
N LEU A 146 -11.08 -11.04 5.68
CA LEU A 146 -10.56 -11.10 4.31
C LEU A 146 -11.60 -10.61 3.29
N GLY A 147 -12.87 -11.05 3.43
CA GLY A 147 -13.97 -10.59 2.58
C GLY A 147 -14.18 -9.08 2.66
N ILE A 148 -14.14 -8.51 3.86
CA ILE A 148 -14.18 -7.06 4.06
C ILE A 148 -13.00 -6.37 3.37
N GLY A 149 -11.79 -6.91 3.55
CA GLY A 149 -10.59 -6.41 2.87
C GLY A 149 -10.74 -6.43 1.34
N VAL A 150 -11.27 -7.50 0.77
CA VAL A 150 -11.53 -7.62 -0.68
C VAL A 150 -12.57 -6.59 -1.14
N VAL A 151 -13.67 -6.42 -0.42
CA VAL A 151 -14.69 -5.41 -0.77
C VAL A 151 -14.09 -4.00 -0.74
N LEU A 152 -13.33 -3.66 0.30
CA LEU A 152 -12.65 -2.37 0.39
C LEU A 152 -11.61 -2.17 -0.72
N ALA A 153 -10.86 -3.22 -1.06
CA ALA A 153 -9.89 -3.21 -2.16
C ALA A 153 -10.60 -2.97 -3.51
N LEU A 154 -11.71 -3.65 -3.77
CA LEU A 154 -12.51 -3.44 -4.98
C LEU A 154 -13.13 -2.05 -5.02
N LEU A 155 -13.60 -1.51 -3.90
CA LEU A 155 -14.08 -0.13 -3.81
C LEU A 155 -12.96 0.89 -4.07
N ALA A 156 -11.75 0.65 -3.58
CA ALA A 156 -10.60 1.51 -3.85
C ALA A 156 -10.21 1.50 -5.34
N LEU A 157 -10.15 0.31 -5.95
CA LEU A 157 -9.89 0.14 -7.38
C LEU A 157 -11.00 0.76 -8.23
N GLY A 158 -12.27 0.48 -7.90
CA GLY A 158 -13.42 1.03 -8.58
C GLY A 158 -13.52 2.55 -8.44
N GLY A 159 -13.28 3.09 -7.25
CA GLY A 159 -13.23 4.53 -6.98
C GLY A 159 -12.12 5.23 -7.75
N HIS A 160 -10.95 4.61 -7.87
CA HIS A 160 -9.87 5.12 -8.72
C HIS A 160 -10.30 5.22 -10.19
N GLN A 161 -11.02 4.24 -10.72
CA GLN A 161 -11.49 4.26 -12.11
C GLN A 161 -12.68 5.20 -12.32
N LEU A 162 -13.64 5.22 -11.41
CA LEU A 162 -14.83 6.08 -11.48
C LEU A 162 -14.50 7.55 -11.28
N GLY A 163 -13.46 7.88 -10.52
CA GLY A 163 -12.99 9.25 -10.33
C GLY A 163 -12.21 9.82 -11.53
N ARG A 164 -11.93 9.00 -12.56
CA ARG A 164 -11.27 9.44 -13.79
C ARG A 164 -12.33 9.80 -14.83
N ASP A 165 -12.76 11.05 -14.80
CA ASP A 165 -13.56 11.62 -15.89
C ASP A 165 -12.73 11.62 -17.19
N ALA A 166 -13.24 10.93 -18.21
CA ALA A 166 -12.55 10.76 -19.49
C ALA A 166 -12.29 12.10 -20.20
N ASP A 167 -13.17 13.09 -20.02
CA ASP A 167 -13.03 14.40 -20.64
C ASP A 167 -11.97 15.24 -19.91
N LEU A 168 -11.94 15.17 -18.57
CA LEU A 168 -10.86 15.80 -17.79
C LEU A 168 -9.50 15.17 -18.08
N VAL A 169 -9.43 13.85 -18.25
CA VAL A 169 -8.19 13.13 -18.63
C VAL A 169 -7.69 13.63 -20.00
N ARG A 170 -8.56 13.62 -21.01
CA ARG A 170 -8.19 14.06 -22.36
C ARG A 170 -7.76 15.52 -22.38
N LYS A 171 -8.44 16.38 -21.63
CA LYS A 171 -8.10 17.81 -21.52
C LYS A 171 -6.76 18.01 -20.82
N ALA A 172 -6.48 17.27 -19.75
CA ALA A 172 -5.17 17.30 -19.09
C ALA A 172 -4.05 16.88 -20.04
N GLU A 173 -4.23 15.79 -20.78
CA GLU A 173 -3.26 15.29 -21.76
C GLU A 173 -3.07 16.27 -22.93
N PHE A 174 -4.14 16.90 -23.42
CA PHE A 174 -4.07 17.94 -24.44
C PHE A 174 -3.26 19.16 -23.97
N LEU A 175 -3.57 19.70 -22.77
CA LEU A 175 -2.85 20.83 -22.20
C LEU A 175 -1.37 20.50 -21.93
N ALA A 176 -1.08 19.28 -21.49
CA ALA A 176 0.29 18.81 -21.30
C ALA A 176 1.04 18.70 -22.64
N LYS A 177 0.35 18.25 -23.70
CA LYS A 177 0.88 18.19 -25.05
C LYS A 177 1.19 19.57 -25.63
N GLU A 178 0.29 20.55 -25.46
CA GLU A 178 0.55 21.93 -25.88
C GLU A 178 1.77 22.54 -25.17
N LYS A 179 1.96 22.22 -23.88
CA LYS A 179 3.06 22.76 -23.07
C LYS A 179 4.40 22.07 -23.32
N HIS A 180 4.40 20.77 -23.59
CA HIS A 180 5.62 19.94 -23.56
C HIS A 180 6.01 19.34 -24.93
N GLY A 181 5.16 19.49 -25.95
CA GLY A 181 5.46 19.17 -27.36
C GLY A 181 5.04 17.77 -27.83
N GLU A 182 4.77 17.60 -29.13
CA GLU A 182 4.11 16.39 -29.64
C GLU A 182 4.94 15.10 -29.62
N GLU A 183 6.24 15.21 -29.34
CA GLU A 183 7.17 14.10 -29.41
C GLU A 183 7.10 13.15 -28.19
N TYR A 184 6.34 13.49 -27.15
CA TYR A 184 6.13 12.67 -25.96
C TYR A 184 4.79 11.91 -25.99
N HIS A 185 4.76 10.76 -25.33
CA HIS A 185 3.51 10.12 -24.91
C HIS A 185 3.03 10.70 -23.58
N TYR A 186 1.71 10.74 -23.37
CA TYR A 186 1.10 11.39 -22.22
C TYR A 186 0.13 10.47 -21.49
N TYR A 187 0.12 10.54 -20.17
CA TYR A 187 -0.78 9.79 -19.30
C TYR A 187 -1.09 10.61 -18.06
N ALA A 188 -2.35 11.00 -17.90
CA ALA A 188 -2.79 11.67 -16.68
C ALA A 188 -2.68 10.70 -15.48
N THR A 189 -1.78 11.00 -14.54
CA THR A 189 -1.57 10.16 -13.35
C THR A 189 -2.48 10.57 -12.19
N LYS A 190 -2.78 11.87 -12.08
CA LYS A 190 -3.65 12.41 -11.04
C LYS A 190 -4.47 13.56 -11.60
N ILE A 191 -5.75 13.59 -11.28
CA ILE A 191 -6.66 14.70 -11.56
C ILE A 191 -7.37 15.03 -10.26
N THR A 192 -7.36 16.30 -9.88
CA THR A 192 -7.94 16.78 -8.64
C THR A 192 -8.85 17.96 -8.98
N PRO A 193 -10.13 17.69 -9.30
CA PRO A 193 -11.12 18.74 -9.41
C PRO A 193 -11.41 19.29 -8.01
N ARG A 194 -11.48 20.61 -7.91
CA ARG A 194 -11.81 21.35 -6.70
C ARG A 194 -12.91 22.34 -7.05
N ASP A 195 -14.09 22.12 -6.50
CA ASP A 195 -15.19 23.04 -6.66
C ASP A 195 -14.94 24.31 -5.82
N ASP A 196 -15.14 25.46 -6.43
CA ASP A 196 -15.12 26.77 -5.80
C ASP A 196 -16.40 27.54 -6.16
N MET A 197 -16.69 28.64 -5.44
CA MET A 197 -17.89 29.46 -5.65
C MET A 197 -18.03 30.03 -7.06
N GLU A 198 -16.92 30.12 -7.80
CA GLU A 198 -16.87 30.67 -9.16
C GLU A 198 -16.70 29.60 -10.27
N GLY A 199 -16.76 28.30 -9.93
CA GLY A 199 -16.58 27.19 -10.87
C GLY A 199 -15.61 26.12 -10.37
N THR A 200 -15.43 25.05 -11.14
CA THR A 200 -14.54 23.94 -10.77
C THR A 200 -13.12 24.18 -11.25
N PHE A 201 -12.17 24.36 -10.33
CA PHE A 201 -10.74 24.43 -10.65
C PHE A 201 -10.15 23.02 -10.70
N VAL A 202 -9.44 22.69 -11.77
CA VAL A 202 -8.85 21.36 -11.94
C VAL A 202 -7.34 21.46 -11.99
N GLU A 203 -6.69 20.73 -11.09
CA GLU A 203 -5.26 20.46 -11.09
C GLU A 203 -5.02 19.03 -11.58
N ALA A 204 -4.12 18.85 -12.55
CA ALA A 204 -3.74 17.53 -13.01
C ALA A 204 -2.22 17.37 -13.15
N LYS A 205 -1.76 16.16 -12.84
CA LYS A 205 -0.38 15.72 -13.06
C LYS A 205 -0.34 14.73 -14.20
N VAL A 206 0.43 15.04 -15.24
CA VAL A 206 0.56 14.21 -16.43
C VAL A 206 2.00 13.72 -16.52
N GLN A 207 2.21 12.42 -16.66
CA GLN A 207 3.52 11.91 -17.04
C GLN A 207 3.67 12.03 -18.55
N ALA A 208 4.78 12.64 -18.96
CA ALA A 208 5.20 12.74 -20.35
C ALA A 208 6.46 11.87 -20.53
N TRP A 209 6.46 10.92 -21.47
CA TRP A 209 7.60 10.03 -21.66
C TRP A 209 7.98 9.79 -23.12
N ARG A 210 9.27 9.47 -23.29
CA ARG A 210 9.90 8.93 -24.50
C ARG A 210 10.87 7.82 -24.08
N ALA A 211 11.51 7.17 -25.04
CA ALA A 211 12.41 6.04 -24.77
C ALA A 211 13.56 6.35 -23.79
N ASP A 212 14.01 7.60 -23.69
CA ASP A 212 15.18 8.01 -22.90
C ASP A 212 14.88 8.98 -21.75
N ARG A 213 13.62 9.42 -21.59
CA ARG A 213 13.24 10.41 -20.58
C ARG A 213 11.78 10.28 -20.13
N ILE A 214 11.56 10.52 -18.84
CA ILE A 214 10.23 10.71 -18.25
C ILE A 214 10.23 12.05 -17.50
N ASP A 215 9.24 12.89 -17.81
CA ASP A 215 8.98 14.15 -17.16
C ASP A 215 7.58 14.16 -16.52
N THR A 216 7.39 14.99 -15.49
CA THR A 216 6.06 15.26 -14.93
C THR A 216 5.63 16.67 -15.30
N VAL A 217 4.50 16.80 -15.99
CA VAL A 217 3.92 18.06 -16.42
C VAL A 217 2.70 18.35 -15.56
N ASP A 218 2.79 19.40 -14.74
CA ASP A 218 1.66 19.93 -14.00
C ASP A 218 0.85 20.89 -14.89
N VAL A 219 -0.46 20.65 -14.98
CA VAL A 219 -1.43 21.45 -15.76
C VAL A 219 -2.62 21.85 -14.89
N PHE A 220 -3.13 23.06 -15.15
CA PHE A 220 -4.18 23.68 -14.35
C PHE A 220 -5.17 24.40 -15.27
N TRP A 221 -6.47 24.25 -15.01
CA TRP A 221 -7.50 25.00 -15.72
C TRP A 221 -8.76 25.18 -14.88
N LYS A 222 -9.64 26.08 -15.30
CA LYS A 222 -10.96 26.28 -14.72
C LYS A 222 -12.01 25.69 -15.67
N GLU A 223 -12.85 24.78 -15.19
CA GLU A 223 -14.07 24.36 -15.88
C GLU A 223 -15.13 25.45 -15.76
N LYS A 224 -15.87 25.65 -16.84
CA LYS A 224 -16.94 26.64 -16.94
C LYS A 224 -18.26 26.06 -16.46
#